data_AF-A0A3D0FSZ4-F1
#
_entry.id   AF-A0A3D0FSZ4-F1
#
_cell.length_a   1.000
_cell.length_b   1.000
_cell.length_c   1.000
_cell.angle_alpha   90.00
_cell.angle_beta   90.00
_cell.angle_gamma   90.00
#
_symmetry.space_group_name_H-M   'P 1'
#
loop_
_entity.id
_entity.type
_entity.pdbx_description
1 polymer ?
#
loop_
_entity_poly.entity_id
_entity_poly.type
_entity_poly.pdbx_seq_one_letter_code
_entity_poly.pdbx_strand_id
1 'polypeptide(L)'
;MQKGIIQNDEYLKLAINEDREFVILCEDEKDCNSKRVSLYNARRTFSEADQKRCRIQKMQLDGKWIVRVSRYVPEVFEVINGILVPVRESLKEDSKVMLTEMLGQGMKEDDIIAVLVGRGELKESVEEEIERLSL
;
A
#
# COMPACT_ATOMS: atom_id res chain seq x y z
N MET A 1 39.78 -5.55 0.42
CA MET A 1 38.82 -4.69 -0.33
C MET A 1 37.41 -5.00 0.17
N GLN A 2 36.87 -4.16 1.07
CA GLN A 2 35.48 -4.25 1.53
C GLN A 2 34.56 -3.79 0.39
N LYS A 3 33.93 -4.74 -0.30
CA LYS A 3 32.95 -4.46 -1.35
C LYS A 3 31.65 -3.96 -0.69
N GLY A 4 31.45 -2.63 -0.73
CA GLY A 4 30.20 -1.89 -0.60
C GLY A 4 28.99 -2.58 0.03
N ILE A 5 29.00 -2.77 1.36
CA ILE A 5 27.81 -3.14 2.16
C ILE A 5 27.11 -1.85 2.66
N ILE A 6 27.16 -0.78 1.89
CA ILE A 6 26.45 0.46 2.17
C ILE A 6 25.67 0.78 0.89
N GLN A 7 24.38 0.43 0.86
CA GLN A 7 23.36 1.11 0.04
C GLN A 7 21.95 0.54 0.27
N ASN A 8 21.77 -0.79 0.42
CA ASN A 8 20.43 -1.38 0.52
C ASN A 8 19.72 -1.08 1.87
N ASP A 9 20.49 -1.06 2.96
CA ASP A 9 19.97 -0.79 4.30
C ASP A 9 19.49 0.66 4.45
N GLU A 10 20.09 1.60 3.72
CA GLU A 10 19.67 3.00 3.69
C GLU A 10 18.32 3.16 3.02
N TYR A 11 18.09 2.50 1.86
CA TYR A 11 16.77 2.50 1.23
C TYR A 11 15.69 1.90 2.12
N LEU A 12 16.00 0.88 2.91
CA LEU A 12 15.07 0.30 3.86
C LEU A 12 14.77 1.24 5.04
N LYS A 13 15.79 1.94 5.56
CA LYS A 13 15.62 3.00 6.58
C LYS A 13 14.78 4.15 6.06
N LEU A 14 15.06 4.65 4.84
CA LEU A 14 14.28 5.69 4.20
C LEU A 14 12.84 5.24 3.96
N ALA A 15 12.62 3.97 3.58
CA ALA A 15 11.28 3.44 3.37
C ALA A 15 10.46 3.38 4.65
N ILE A 16 11.09 3.00 5.76
CA ILE A 16 10.43 2.84 7.05
C ILE A 16 10.24 4.19 7.78
N ASN A 17 11.28 5.05 7.75
CA ASN A 17 11.35 6.28 8.53
C ASN A 17 10.83 7.52 7.78
N GLU A 18 11.04 7.58 6.46
CA GLU A 18 10.65 8.74 5.62
C GLU A 18 9.42 8.46 4.73
N ASP A 19 8.83 7.27 4.87
CA ASP A 19 7.60 6.86 4.17
C ASP A 19 7.72 6.92 2.64
N ARG A 20 8.79 6.33 2.11
CA ARG A 20 9.11 6.32 0.67
C ARG A 20 9.12 4.91 0.10
N GLU A 21 8.59 4.75 -1.11
CA GLU A 21 8.74 3.51 -1.87
C GLU A 21 10.00 3.53 -2.72
N PHE A 22 10.63 2.36 -2.88
CA PHE A 22 11.82 2.22 -3.70
C PHE A 22 11.73 1.01 -4.61
N VAL A 23 12.22 1.21 -5.83
CA VAL A 23 12.45 0.15 -6.81
C VAL A 23 13.94 0.05 -7.07
N ILE A 24 14.49 -1.14 -6.83
CA ILE A 24 15.90 -1.43 -7.09
C ILE A 24 15.97 -2.25 -8.38
N LEU A 25 16.53 -1.63 -9.43
CA LEU A 25 16.85 -2.32 -10.68
C LEU A 25 17.98 -3.34 -10.44
N CYS A 26 17.79 -4.54 -10.98
CA CYS A 26 18.73 -5.64 -10.87
C CYS A 26 19.29 -5.98 -12.24
N GLU A 27 20.56 -6.37 -12.28
CA GLU A 27 21.25 -6.76 -13.52
C GLU A 27 20.64 -8.05 -14.09
N ASP A 28 20.37 -9.01 -13.21
CA ASP A 28 19.77 -10.29 -13.52
C ASP A 28 18.95 -10.84 -12.32
N GLU A 29 18.43 -12.05 -12.47
CA GLU A 29 17.65 -12.70 -11.42
C GLU A 29 18.49 -13.02 -10.15
N LYS A 30 19.78 -13.34 -10.34
CA LYS A 30 20.67 -13.74 -9.26
C LYS A 30 21.02 -12.53 -8.39
N ASP A 31 21.32 -11.40 -9.00
CA ASP A 31 21.48 -10.10 -8.34
C ASP A 31 20.21 -9.70 -7.60
N CYS A 32 19.04 -9.87 -8.23
CA CYS A 32 17.75 -9.62 -7.60
C CYS A 32 17.53 -10.45 -6.33
N ASN A 33 17.84 -11.75 -6.37
CA ASN A 33 17.77 -12.63 -5.19
C ASN A 33 18.76 -12.20 -4.11
N SER A 34 19.98 -11.81 -4.48
CA SER A 34 21.02 -11.36 -3.53
C SER A 34 20.59 -10.08 -2.79
N LYS A 35 20.13 -9.07 -3.54
CA LYS A 35 19.60 -7.81 -3.00
C LYS A 35 18.38 -8.03 -2.09
N ARG A 36 17.46 -8.92 -2.50
CA ARG A 36 16.30 -9.29 -1.68
C ARG A 36 16.70 -9.92 -0.34
N VAL A 37 17.66 -10.84 -0.34
CA VAL A 37 18.16 -11.46 0.90
C VAL A 37 18.83 -10.42 1.79
N SER A 38 19.65 -9.53 1.22
CA SER A 38 20.26 -8.41 1.94
C SER A 38 19.20 -7.57 2.66
N LEU A 39 18.14 -7.17 1.96
CA LEU A 39 17.05 -6.37 2.52
C LEU A 39 16.28 -7.11 3.62
N TYR A 40 16.06 -8.43 3.47
CA TYR A 40 15.43 -9.21 4.54
C TYR A 40 16.30 -9.29 5.80
N ASN A 41 17.63 -9.40 5.64
CA ASN A 41 18.55 -9.39 6.77
C ASN A 41 18.57 -8.04 7.47
N ALA A 42 18.59 -6.95 6.71
CA ALA A 42 18.49 -5.59 7.23
C ALA A 42 17.15 -5.34 7.96
N ARG A 43 16.04 -5.85 7.42
CA ARG A 43 14.70 -5.75 8.04
C ARG A 43 14.67 -6.31 9.46
N ARG A 44 15.47 -7.33 9.77
CA ARG A 44 15.55 -7.91 11.12
C ARG A 44 16.11 -6.97 12.18
N THR A 45 16.76 -5.87 11.80
CA THR A 45 17.29 -4.89 12.75
C THR A 45 16.26 -3.87 13.21
N PHE A 46 15.04 -3.90 12.66
CA PHE A 46 13.95 -2.99 13.01
C PHE A 46 12.99 -3.62 14.04
N SER A 47 12.16 -2.80 14.68
CA SER A 47 11.10 -3.28 15.57
C SER A 47 10.10 -4.19 14.82
N GLU A 48 9.41 -5.11 15.51
CA GLU A 48 8.40 -5.97 14.86
C GLU A 48 7.29 -5.16 14.17
N ALA A 49 6.91 -4.01 14.75
CA ALA A 49 5.93 -3.11 14.16
C ALA A 49 6.41 -2.56 12.81
N ASP A 50 7.65 -2.07 12.76
CA ASP A 50 8.24 -1.52 11.52
C ASP A 50 8.52 -2.61 10.49
N GLN A 51 8.91 -3.79 10.94
CA GLN A 51 9.02 -4.96 10.08
C GLN A 51 7.69 -5.26 9.39
N LYS A 52 6.57 -5.30 10.14
CA LYS A 52 5.23 -5.54 9.57
C LYS A 52 4.80 -4.47 8.58
N ARG A 53 5.25 -3.22 8.78
CA ARG A 53 4.93 -2.09 7.89
C ARG A 53 5.66 -2.13 6.55
N CYS A 54 6.73 -2.92 6.40
CA CYS A 54 7.52 -2.98 5.16
C CYS A 54 7.41 -4.37 4.48
N ARG A 55 7.13 -4.36 3.16
CA ARG A 55 7.18 -5.51 2.27
C ARG A 55 8.34 -5.37 1.30
N ILE A 56 9.05 -6.48 1.08
CA ILE A 56 10.12 -6.60 0.09
C ILE A 56 9.63 -7.62 -0.94
N GLN A 57 9.48 -7.20 -2.20
CA GLN A 57 8.93 -8.01 -3.28
C GLN A 57 9.94 -8.12 -4.42
N LYS A 58 10.12 -9.33 -4.94
CA LYS A 58 10.84 -9.57 -6.19
C LYS A 58 9.84 -9.58 -7.33
N MET A 59 10.14 -8.88 -8.42
CA MET A 59 9.26 -8.74 -9.57
C MET A 59 10.08 -8.75 -10.87
N GLN A 60 9.39 -9.01 -11.97
CA GLN A 60 9.91 -8.74 -13.32
C GLN A 60 8.97 -7.74 -14.00
N LEU A 61 9.51 -6.64 -14.49
CA LEU A 61 8.77 -5.57 -15.16
C LEU A 61 9.52 -5.19 -16.44
N ASP A 62 8.84 -5.21 -17.59
CA ASP A 62 9.42 -4.92 -18.90
C ASP A 62 10.73 -5.67 -19.19
N GLY A 63 10.78 -6.95 -18.82
CA GLY A 63 11.94 -7.82 -18.99
C GLY A 63 13.09 -7.57 -17.99
N LYS A 64 12.98 -6.58 -17.10
CA LYS A 64 13.99 -6.28 -16.08
C LYS A 64 13.61 -6.87 -14.73
N TRP A 65 14.60 -7.39 -14.01
CA TRP A 65 14.42 -7.85 -12.64
C TRP A 65 14.47 -6.67 -11.67
N ILE A 66 13.53 -6.63 -10.73
CA ILE A 66 13.44 -5.56 -9.74
C ILE A 66 13.15 -6.10 -8.34
N VAL A 67 13.65 -5.40 -7.34
CA VAL A 67 13.19 -5.54 -5.95
C VAL A 67 12.44 -4.27 -5.56
N ARG A 68 11.15 -4.41 -5.23
CA ARG A 68 10.32 -3.34 -4.69
C ARG A 68 10.32 -3.41 -3.18
N VAL A 69 10.54 -2.28 -2.52
CA VAL A 69 10.33 -2.08 -1.09
C VAL A 69 9.12 -1.17 -0.93
N SER A 70 8.00 -1.72 -0.43
CA SER A 70 6.72 -1.02 -0.29
C SER A 70 6.24 -1.06 1.15
N ARG A 71 5.32 -0.16 1.51
CA ARG A 71 4.49 -0.30 2.71
C ARG A 71 3.16 -0.95 2.34
N TYR A 72 2.44 -1.53 3.31
CA TYR A 72 1.02 -1.92 3.15
C TYR A 72 0.16 -0.63 3.18
N VAL A 73 -0.95 -0.45 2.48
CA VAL A 73 -1.93 -1.28 1.74
C VAL A 73 -1.43 -1.61 0.31
N PRO A 74 -1.83 -2.71 -0.36
CA PRO A 74 -1.74 -2.75 -1.81
C PRO A 74 -2.59 -1.60 -2.36
N GLU A 75 -1.99 -0.44 -2.58
CA GLU A 75 -2.52 0.49 -3.57
C GLU A 75 -2.36 -0.25 -4.90
N VAL A 76 -3.43 -0.92 -5.31
CA VAL A 76 -3.58 -1.33 -6.69
C VAL A 76 -3.62 0.00 -7.43
N PHE A 77 -2.73 0.24 -8.38
CA PHE A 77 -2.79 1.46 -9.19
C PHE A 77 -3.39 1.10 -10.54
N GLU A 78 -4.29 1.94 -11.01
CA GLU A 78 -4.74 1.91 -12.40
C GLU A 78 -4.05 3.03 -13.18
N VAL A 79 -3.82 2.80 -14.47
CA VAL A 79 -3.25 3.80 -15.37
C VAL A 79 -4.40 4.48 -16.11
N ILE A 80 -4.76 5.70 -15.68
CA ILE A 80 -5.74 6.55 -16.36
C ILE A 80 -4.98 7.69 -17.04
N ASN A 81 -5.04 7.76 -18.37
CA ASN A 81 -4.35 8.80 -19.17
C ASN A 81 -2.83 8.93 -18.90
N GLY A 82 -2.17 7.82 -18.56
CA GLY A 82 -0.74 7.80 -18.24
C GLY A 82 -0.39 8.25 -16.82
N ILE A 83 -1.39 8.49 -15.97
CA ILE A 83 -1.22 8.83 -14.56
C ILE A 83 -1.51 7.56 -13.73
N LEU A 84 -0.63 7.26 -12.78
CA LEU A 84 -0.88 6.22 -11.77
C LEU A 84 -1.91 6.78 -10.77
N VAL A 85 -3.10 6.21 -10.78
CA VAL A 85 -4.18 6.55 -9.85
C VAL A 85 -4.36 5.38 -8.89
N PRO A 86 -4.35 5.59 -7.56
CA PRO A 86 -4.61 4.52 -6.62
C PRO A 86 -6.07 4.04 -6.76
N VAL A 87 -6.24 2.76 -7.08
CA VAL A 87 -7.52 2.03 -7.03
C VAL A 87 -7.92 1.92 -5.56
N ARG A 88 -8.94 2.70 -5.22
CA ARG A 88 -9.61 2.61 -3.93
C ARG A 88 -10.59 1.44 -4.01
N GLU A 89 -10.47 0.49 -3.09
CA GLU A 89 -11.47 -0.57 -2.98
C GLU A 89 -12.81 0.09 -2.63
N SER A 90 -13.79 -0.09 -3.53
CA SER A 90 -15.13 0.42 -3.30
C SER A 90 -15.73 -0.25 -2.07
N LEU A 91 -16.59 0.48 -1.36
CA LEU A 91 -17.50 -0.07 -0.35
C LEU A 91 -18.09 -1.41 -0.81
N LYS A 92 -18.13 -2.41 0.08
CA LYS A 92 -18.78 -3.68 -0.24
C LYS A 92 -20.26 -3.45 -0.58
N GLU A 93 -20.83 -4.28 -1.46
CA GLU A 93 -22.22 -4.10 -1.94
C GLU A 93 -23.25 -4.12 -0.81
N ASP A 94 -23.07 -4.97 0.21
CA ASP A 94 -23.94 -4.98 1.40
C ASP A 94 -23.84 -3.67 2.20
N SER A 95 -22.63 -3.14 2.33
CA SER A 95 -22.37 -1.85 2.98
C SER A 95 -22.91 -0.67 2.17
N LYS A 96 -22.93 -0.74 0.82
CA LYS A 96 -23.58 0.27 -0.06
C LYS A 96 -25.10 0.29 0.10
N VAL A 97 -25.73 -0.88 0.16
CA VAL A 97 -27.18 -0.99 0.40
C VAL A 97 -27.53 -0.37 1.75
N MET A 98 -26.78 -0.74 2.80
CA MET A 98 -26.98 -0.20 4.14
C MET A 98 -26.75 1.32 4.19
N LEU A 99 -25.72 1.83 3.52
CA LEU A 99 -25.48 3.27 3.38
C LEU A 99 -26.71 3.99 2.82
N THR A 100 -27.28 3.46 1.72
CA THR A 100 -28.45 4.04 1.06
C THR A 100 -29.68 4.04 1.97
N GLU A 101 -29.90 2.95 2.72
CA GLU A 101 -31.00 2.86 3.69
C GLU A 101 -30.84 3.87 4.83
N MET A 102 -29.63 4.01 5.39
CA MET A 102 -29.35 4.95 6.49
C MET A 102 -29.50 6.41 6.04
N LEU A 103 -29.05 6.75 4.83
CA LEU A 103 -29.28 8.06 4.22
C LEU A 103 -30.77 8.31 3.99
N GLY A 104 -31.52 7.32 3.49
CA GLY A 104 -32.97 7.41 3.31
C GLY A 104 -33.75 7.60 4.63
N GLN A 105 -33.19 7.15 5.75
CA GLN A 105 -33.73 7.37 7.09
C GLN A 105 -33.33 8.73 7.70
N GLY A 106 -32.51 9.53 7.01
CA GLY A 106 -32.05 10.84 7.49
C GLY A 106 -31.01 10.76 8.61
N MET A 107 -30.25 9.66 8.71
CA MET A 107 -29.13 9.59 9.63
C MET A 107 -28.04 10.59 9.23
N LYS A 108 -27.30 11.12 10.22
CA LYS A 108 -26.19 12.03 9.96
C LYS A 108 -25.00 11.25 9.40
N GLU A 109 -24.27 11.87 8.48
CA GLU A 109 -23.10 11.28 7.83
C GLU A 109 -22.06 10.76 8.84
N ASP A 110 -21.77 11.53 9.89
CA ASP A 110 -20.83 11.12 10.95
C ASP A 110 -21.25 9.80 11.63
N ASP A 111 -22.56 9.62 11.87
CA ASP A 111 -23.10 8.41 12.50
C ASP A 111 -23.04 7.22 11.53
N ILE A 112 -23.35 7.46 10.26
CA ILE A 112 -23.25 6.47 9.18
C ILE A 112 -21.82 5.97 9.01
N ILE A 113 -20.85 6.89 8.98
CA ILE A 113 -19.42 6.59 8.88
C ILE A 113 -19.00 5.74 10.07
N ALA A 114 -19.36 6.13 11.29
CA ALA A 114 -19.02 5.37 12.49
C ALA A 114 -19.56 3.93 12.45
N VAL A 115 -20.79 3.73 11.95
CA VAL A 115 -21.40 2.40 11.82
C VAL A 115 -20.66 1.55 10.78
N LEU A 116 -20.44 2.07 9.57
CA LEU A 116 -19.82 1.29 8.48
C LEU A 116 -18.33 1.00 8.74
N VAL A 117 -17.61 1.96 9.32
CA VAL A 117 -16.22 1.74 9.78
C VAL A 117 -16.19 0.70 10.91
N GLY A 118 -17.14 0.75 11.85
CA GLY A 118 -17.29 -0.26 12.89
C GLY A 118 -17.54 -1.68 12.35
N ARG A 119 -18.02 -1.81 11.12
CA ARG A 119 -18.23 -3.08 10.40
C ARG A 119 -17.03 -3.49 9.53
N GLY A 120 -15.94 -2.72 9.57
CA GLY A 120 -14.69 -3.02 8.87
C GLY A 120 -14.59 -2.43 7.47
N GLU A 121 -15.39 -1.42 7.13
CA GLU A 121 -15.17 -0.60 5.95
C GLU A 121 -14.08 0.45 6.21
N LEU A 122 -13.43 0.93 5.15
CA LEU A 122 -12.52 2.06 5.23
C LEU A 122 -13.33 3.36 5.30
N LYS A 123 -12.91 4.27 6.18
CA LYS A 123 -13.59 5.56 6.37
C LYS A 123 -13.65 6.33 5.05
N GLU A 124 -12.54 6.37 4.35
CA GLU A 124 -12.39 7.10 3.09
C GLU A 124 -13.32 6.54 2.00
N SER A 125 -13.48 5.21 1.94
CA SER A 125 -14.40 4.56 1.00
C SER A 125 -15.87 4.91 1.29
N VAL A 126 -16.23 5.15 2.56
CA VAL A 126 -17.58 5.58 2.96
C VAL A 126 -17.84 7.04 2.59
N GLU A 127 -16.88 7.91 2.88
CA GLU A 127 -16.98 9.34 2.55
C GLU A 127 -17.13 9.57 1.04
N GLU A 128 -16.34 8.88 0.21
CA GLU A 128 -16.45 8.95 -1.26
C GLU A 128 -17.83 8.52 -1.77
N GLU A 129 -18.39 7.44 -1.21
CA GLU A 129 -19.69 6.93 -1.64
C GLU A 129 -20.83 7.87 -1.22
N ILE A 130 -20.74 8.50 -0.05
CA ILE A 130 -21.67 9.55 0.39
C ILE A 130 -21.61 10.74 -0.58
N GLU A 131 -20.41 11.20 -0.93
CA GLU A 131 -20.22 12.31 -1.88
C GLU A 131 -20.82 11.97 -3.24
N ARG A 132 -20.61 10.73 -3.72
CA ARG A 132 -21.19 10.25 -4.99
C ARG A 132 -22.73 10.21 -4.97
N LEU A 133 -23.34 9.86 -3.84
CA LEU A 133 -24.80 9.75 -3.70
C LEU A 133 -25.49 11.10 -3.41
N SER A 134 -24.72 12.10 -2.99
CA SER A 134 -25.22 13.45 -2.68
C SER A 134 -25.21 14.41 -3.88
N LEU A 135 -24.67 13.97 -5.02
CA LEU A 135 -24.66 14.64 -6.32
C LEU A 135 -25.84 14.19 -7.20
#